data_AF-A0A086YBA2-F1
#
_entry.id   AF-A0A086YBA2-F1
#
_cell.length_a   1.000
_cell.length_b   1.000
_cell.length_c   1.000
_cell.angle_alpha   90.00
_cell.angle_beta   90.00
_cell.angle_gamma   90.00
#
_symmetry.space_group_name_H-M   'P 1'
#
loop_
_entity.id
_entity.type
_entity.pdbx_description
1 polymer ?
#
loop_
_entity_poly.entity_id
_entity_poly.type
_entity_poly.pdbx_seq_one_letter_code
_entity_poly.pdbx_strand_id
1 'polypeptide(L)' 'MKDFLKRDIGIGDTVVHGVGGRYGGLSGPYDVVGLTPKMVRIGKRGSETSSVVLPNNLVVVAFEGVE' A
#
# COMPACT_ATOMS: atom_id res chain seq x y z
N MET A 1 0.13 12.24 1.25
CA MET A 1 0.01 11.34 2.42
C MET A 1 1.31 10.55 2.52
N LYS A 2 1.78 10.16 3.71
CA LYS A 2 3.10 9.52 3.86
C LYS A 2 3.01 8.10 4.40
N ASP A 3 3.79 7.20 3.82
CA ASP A 3 3.91 5.81 4.23
C ASP A 3 4.69 5.66 5.56
N PHE A 4 4.91 4.42 6.01
CA PHE A 4 5.68 4.13 7.21
C PHE A 4 7.11 4.70 7.16
N LEU A 5 7.74 4.69 5.98
CA LEU A 5 9.10 5.21 5.74
C LEU A 5 9.13 6.70 5.38
N LYS A 6 8.02 7.42 5.57
CA LYS A 6 7.85 8.85 5.29
C LYS A 6 7.93 9.23 3.80
N ARG A 7 7.80 8.26 2.90
CA ARG A 7 7.68 8.48 1.45
C ARG A 7 6.27 8.93 1.12
N ASP A 8 6.13 9.78 0.10
CA ASP A 8 4.81 10.19 -0.35
C ASP A 8 4.09 9.04 -1.07
N ILE A 9 2.78 8.93 -0.84
CA ILE A 9 1.89 7.95 -1.47
C ILE A 9 1.02 8.68 -2.48
N GLY A 10 1.07 8.22 -3.74
CA GLY A 10 0.22 8.63 -4.85
C GLY A 10 -0.71 7.50 -5.33
N ILE A 11 -1.72 7.88 -6.12
CA ILE A 11 -2.56 6.92 -6.85
C ILE A 11 -1.70 6.27 -7.95
N GLY A 12 -1.81 4.95 -8.09
CA GLY A 12 -1.02 4.16 -9.04
C GLY A 12 0.27 3.59 -8.44
N ASP A 13 0.70 4.05 -7.26
CA ASP A 13 1.86 3.49 -6.59
C ASP A 13 1.61 2.03 -6.18
N THR A 14 2.66 1.22 -6.26
CA THR A 14 2.66 -0.12 -5.69
C THR A 14 3.12 -0.07 -4.23
N VAL A 15 2.37 -0.74 -3.35
CA VAL A 15 2.62 -0.78 -1.91
C VAL A 15 2.56 -2.20 -1.37
N VAL A 16 3.23 -2.41 -0.24
CA VAL A 16 2.99 -3.57 0.65
C VAL A 16 2.30 -3.11 1.92
N HIS A 17 1.43 -3.97 2.45
CA HIS A 17 0.65 -3.72 3.66
C HIS A 17 1.17 -4.58 4.80
N GLY A 18 1.57 -3.96 5.91
CA GLY A 18 1.86 -4.65 7.17
C GLY A 18 0.58 -5.12 7.84
N VAL A 19 0.37 -6.43 7.88
CA VAL A 19 -0.81 -7.05 8.50
C VAL A 19 -0.46 -7.51 9.92
N GLY A 20 -1.18 -7.02 10.92
CA GLY A 20 -1.02 -7.44 12.32
C GLY A 20 -1.67 -8.79 12.63
N GLY A 21 -1.15 -9.51 13.63
CA GLY A 21 -1.75 -10.76 14.15
C GLY A 21 -0.74 -11.87 14.43
N ARG A 22 -1.21 -13.05 14.87
CA ARG A 22 -0.39 -14.23 15.20
C ARG A 22 0.43 -14.77 14.01
N TYR A 23 -0.02 -14.48 12.79
CA TYR A 23 0.67 -14.77 11.53
C TYR A 23 0.98 -13.47 10.76
N GLY A 24 1.21 -12.38 11.50
CA GLY A 24 1.47 -11.07 10.92
C GLY A 24 2.71 -11.06 10.03
N GLY A 25 2.74 -10.14 9.06
CA GLY A 25 3.80 -10.04 8.07
C GLY A 25 3.48 -8.99 7.02
N LEU A 26 4.19 -9.05 5.89
CA LEU A 26 3.93 -8.21 4.73
C LEU A 26 2.98 -8.93 3.76
N SER A 27 1.90 -8.25 3.38
CA SER A 27 0.98 -8.70 2.33
C SER A 27 1.05 -7.76 1.14
N GLY A 28 0.86 -8.31 -0.06
CA GLY A 28 0.89 -7.56 -1.31
C GLY A 28 1.58 -8.34 -2.44
N PRO A 29 2.01 -7.66 -3.51
CA PRO A 29 1.85 -6.22 -3.75
C PRO A 29 0.38 -5.80 -3.97
N TYR A 30 0.09 -4.55 -3.67
CA TYR A 30 -1.19 -3.89 -3.98
C TYR A 30 -0.93 -2.58 -4.73
N ASP A 31 -1.89 -2.17 -5.53
CA ASP A 31 -1.89 -0.86 -6.19
C ASP A 31 -2.74 0.12 -5.38
N VAL A 32 -2.30 1.37 -5.24
CA VAL A 32 -3.08 2.44 -4.64
C VAL A 32 -4.15 2.89 -5.65
N VAL A 33 -5.41 2.60 -5.34
CA VAL A 33 -6.55 2.89 -6.22
C VAL A 33 -7.35 4.11 -5.78
N GLY A 34 -7.05 4.68 -4.61
CA GLY A 34 -7.69 5.90 -4.15
C GLY A 34 -7.12 6.42 -2.84
N LEU A 35 -7.33 7.70 -2.59
CA LEU A 35 -6.91 8.40 -1.37
C LEU A 35 -8.13 9.06 -0.74
N THR A 36 -8.23 8.96 0.59
CA THR A 36 -9.13 9.80 1.39
C THR A 36 -8.30 10.74 2.25
N PRO A 37 -8.90 11.73 2.95
CA PRO A 37 -8.12 12.65 3.78
C PRO A 37 -7.24 11.98 4.85
N LYS A 38 -7.56 10.74 5.25
CA LYS A 38 -6.84 10.02 6.34
C LYS A 38 -6.41 8.59 6.01
N MET A 39 -6.92 7.99 4.94
CA MET A 39 -6.70 6.57 4.61
C MET A 39 -6.30 6.39 3.14
N VAL A 40 -5.69 5.25 2.83
CA VAL A 40 -5.36 4.81 1.48
C VAL A 40 -6.24 3.64 1.11
N ARG A 41 -6.85 3.67 -0.09
CA ARG A 41 -7.52 2.51 -0.66
C ARG A 41 -6.55 1.75 -1.55
N ILE A 42 -6.33 0.48 -1.24
CA ILE A 42 -5.42 -0.42 -1.97
C ILE A 42 -6.23 -1.57 -2.58
N GLY A 43 -5.83 -2.03 -3.77
CA GLY A 43 -6.47 -3.15 -4.47
C GLY A 43 -5.43 -4.09 -5.07
N LYS A 44 -5.80 -5.37 -5.24
CA LYS A 44 -4.99 -6.30 -6.06
C LYS A 44 -5.32 -6.07 -7.53
N ARG A 45 -4.31 -6.09 -8.39
CA ARG A 45 -4.51 -5.99 -9.84
C ARG A 45 -5.43 -7.10 -10.34
N GLY A 46 -6.45 -6.74 -11.10
CA GLY A 46 -7.46 -7.68 -11.61
C GLY A 46 -8.49 -8.14 -10.59
N SER A 47 -8.48 -7.59 -9.37
CA SER A 47 -9.51 -7.83 -8.35
C SER A 47 -10.41 -6.61 -8.19
N GLU A 48 -11.72 -6.83 -8.07
CA GLU A 48 -12.66 -5.78 -7.68
C GLU A 48 -12.62 -5.48 -6.17
N THR A 49 -11.97 -6.35 -5.40
CA THR A 49 -11.83 -6.16 -3.95
C THR A 49 -10.77 -5.11 -3.63
N SER A 50 -11.13 -4.20 -2.73
CA SER A 50 -10.22 -3.19 -2.18
C SER A 50 -10.26 -3.18 -0.66
N SER A 51 -9.19 -2.71 -0.04
CA SER A 51 -9.08 -2.48 1.39
C SER A 51 -8.73 -1.04 1.67
N VAL A 52 -9.21 -0.51 2.79
CA VAL A 52 -8.91 0.85 3.24
C VAL A 52 -7.99 0.75 4.44
N VAL A 53 -6.78 1.30 4.31
CA VAL A 53 -5.66 1.06 5.23
C VAL A 53 -5.08 2.39 5.70
N LEU A 54 -4.63 2.44 6.95
CA LEU A 54 -3.87 3.59 7.45
C LEU A 54 -2.54 3.68 6.69
N PRO A 55 -2.12 4.88 6.26
CA PRO A 55 -0.89 5.02 5.49
C PRO A 55 0.36 4.55 6.24
N ASN A 56 0.36 4.65 7.58
CA ASN A 56 1.46 4.17 8.41
C ASN A 56 1.60 2.65 8.45
N ASN A 57 0.66 1.90 7.87
CA ASN A 57 0.75 0.44 7.69
C ASN A 57 1.18 0.06 6.27
N LEU A 58 1.51 1.04 5.42
CA LEU A 58 1.95 0.82 4.05
C LEU A 58 3.42 1.16 3.90
N VAL A 59 4.07 0.50 2.94
CA VAL A 59 5.40 0.86 2.43
C VAL A 59 5.32 0.92 0.91
N VAL A 60 5.73 2.05 0.33
CA VAL A 60 5.83 2.21 -1.12
C VAL A 60 7.01 1.40 -1.66
N VAL A 61 6.72 0.54 -2.63
CA VAL A 61 7.71 -0.28 -3.31
C VAL A 61 8.23 0.52 -4.50
N ALA A 62 9.43 1.08 -4.37
CA ALA A 62 10.15 1.62 -5.52
C ALA A 62 10.67 0.43 -6.34
N PHE A 63 10.13 0.21 -7.53
CA PHE A 63 10.81 -0.60 -8.53
C PHE A 63 11.94 0.26 -9.10
N GLU A 64 13.08 0.30 -8.42
CA GLU A 64 14.32 0.61 -9.11
C GLU A 64 14.54 -0.57 -10.06
N GLY A 65 14.40 -0.31 -11.36
CA GLY A 65 14.68 -1.31 -12.38
C GLY A 65 16.08 -1.85 -12.13
N VAL A 66 16.16 -3.12 -11.78
CA VAL A 66 17.42 -3.85 -11.94
C VAL A 66 17.60 -3.98 -13.45
N GLU A 67 18.37 -3.05 -14.03
CA GLU A 67 19.01 -3.26 -15.34
C GLU A 67 20.02 -4.41 -15.25
#